data_AF-X1M4E4-F1
#
_entry.id   AF-X1M4E4-F1
#
_cell.length_a   1.000
_cell.length_b   1.000
_cell.length_c   1.000
_cell.angle_alpha   90.00
_cell.angle_beta   90.00
_cell.angle_gamma   90.00
#
_symmetry.space_group_name_H-M   'P 1'
#
loop_
_entity.id
_entity.type
_entity.pdbx_description
1 polymer ?
#
loop_
_entity_poly.entity_id
_entity_poly.type
_entity_poly.pdbx_seq_one_letter_code
_entity_poly.pdbx_strand_id
1 'polypeptide(L)'
;KPVFEEEEIPGELKDQVEDYRKELVEAVAEFDDELLMKYLDGETLTNEEITSCLKQGIKERKIVPILCGSATINLGIEPLLDFIAEYLPSPADMPPVTAKNVKTSSEELVKNSIDSPFSAFVFKTVADPYVGNLTYFRVYSGKLPEDSNVYNSSKSVDSKVGKIYKMQGKNQNSVPEICAGDIAAVAKLKNTTTGDTLCDKVNPVLFEKIEYPEPIMLLAISPKTKGDEDKLSTAISRIIDEDPTVKVYRDENTGETILAGMGESHLGVIIDTMESKFGVEVEKSTPKVGYKETIRKKVQVEGKYKKQSGGRGQYGHCFLELEPKGRGEGFEFVDKIVGGVIPRQYRPAVEKGIVGAMKKGVLAGYPTIDMKATVYDGSYHPVDSSEMAFKVAGSLAFKKGAAQAEPVLLEPIMDIEVIVPKEYMGDIIGDLNSKRGKIMGMEESSTGKQGIKAKVPQAEIFK
;
A
#
# COMPACT_ATOMS: atom_id res chain seq x y z
N LYS A 1 31.05 32.89 4.39
CA LYS A 1 29.61 32.74 4.69
C LYS A 1 29.08 34.15 4.87
N PRO A 2 27.90 34.50 4.34
CA PRO A 2 27.29 35.78 4.68
C PRO A 2 27.16 35.85 6.21
N VAL A 3 27.48 37.01 6.75
CA VAL A 3 27.29 37.33 8.17
C VAL A 3 26.00 38.13 8.23
N PHE A 4 25.09 37.73 9.11
CA PHE A 4 23.89 38.51 9.37
C PHE A 4 24.28 39.73 10.20
N GLU A 5 23.93 40.92 9.72
CA GLU A 5 24.10 42.18 10.43
C GLU A 5 22.75 42.90 10.42
N GLU A 6 22.25 43.27 11.60
CA GLU A 6 21.07 44.13 11.72
C GLU A 6 21.46 45.57 11.38
N GLU A 7 20.80 46.13 10.37
CA GLU A 7 20.98 47.52 9.95
C GLU A 7 19.64 48.26 9.99
N GLU A 8 19.68 49.59 9.95
CA GLU A 8 18.46 50.39 9.79
C GLU A 8 17.80 50.09 8.44
N ILE A 9 16.46 50.11 8.42
CA ILE A 9 15.68 49.92 7.20
C ILE A 9 16.11 50.99 6.17
N PRO A 10 16.56 50.58 4.97
CA PRO A 10 16.93 51.52 3.92
C PRO A 10 15.80 52.50 3.63
N GLY A 11 16.13 53.78 3.44
CA GLY A 11 15.14 54.85 3.28
C GLY A 11 14.12 54.59 2.16
N GLU A 12 14.55 53.95 1.07
CA GLU A 12 13.71 53.60 -0.08
C GLU A 12 12.65 52.51 0.24
N LEU A 13 12.85 51.72 1.29
CA LEU A 13 11.96 50.63 1.69
C LEU A 13 11.07 50.99 2.88
N LYS A 14 11.26 52.15 3.52
CA LYS A 14 10.51 52.52 4.74
C LYS A 14 9.00 52.50 4.52
N ASP A 15 8.52 53.14 3.47
CA ASP A 15 7.08 53.20 3.16
C ASP A 15 6.51 51.80 2.92
N GLN A 16 7.23 50.93 2.18
CA GLN A 16 6.79 49.56 1.93
C GLN A 16 6.74 48.71 3.22
N VAL A 17 7.71 48.89 4.12
CA VAL A 17 7.73 48.16 5.40
C VAL A 17 6.58 48.62 6.29
N GLU A 18 6.26 49.90 6.30
CA GLU A 18 5.11 50.44 7.04
C GLU A 18 3.78 49.90 6.49
N ASP A 19 3.62 49.83 5.17
CA ASP A 19 2.44 49.25 4.52
C ASP A 19 2.25 47.78 4.91
N TYR A 20 3.30 46.94 4.80
CA TYR A 20 3.22 45.54 5.20
C TYR A 20 3.01 45.35 6.69
N ARG A 21 3.61 46.21 7.53
CA ARG A 21 3.35 46.18 8.98
C ARG A 21 1.88 46.48 9.26
N LYS A 22 1.28 47.42 8.54
CA LYS A 22 -0.14 47.74 8.68
C LYS A 22 -1.03 46.57 8.26
N GLU A 23 -0.76 45.95 7.11
CA GLU A 23 -1.47 44.74 6.66
C GLU A 23 -1.36 43.60 7.67
N LEU A 24 -0.18 43.38 8.26
CA LEU A 24 0.03 42.40 9.31
C LEU A 24 -0.81 42.70 10.55
N VAL A 25 -0.77 43.94 11.03
CA VAL A 25 -1.52 44.37 12.23
C VAL A 25 -3.02 44.25 12.00
N GLU A 26 -3.51 44.63 10.83
CA GLU A 26 -4.92 44.50 10.44
C GLU A 26 -5.35 43.03 10.41
N ALA A 27 -4.58 42.17 9.72
CA ALA A 27 -4.87 40.74 9.66
C ALA A 27 -4.84 40.08 11.04
N VAL A 28 -3.93 40.48 11.93
CA VAL A 28 -3.86 39.94 13.30
C VAL A 28 -5.03 40.43 14.16
N ALA A 29 -5.44 41.70 14.00
CA ALA A 29 -6.56 42.27 14.75
C ALA A 29 -7.89 41.59 14.40
N GLU A 30 -8.09 41.12 13.17
CA GLU A 30 -9.30 40.36 12.77
C GLU A 30 -9.52 39.05 13.56
N PHE A 31 -8.49 38.53 14.26
CA PHE A 31 -8.60 37.30 15.05
C PHE A 31 -9.10 37.52 16.48
N ASP A 32 -9.14 38.75 16.97
CA ASP A 32 -9.53 39.09 18.33
C ASP A 32 -10.42 40.35 18.34
N ASP A 33 -11.67 40.19 18.77
CA ASP A 33 -12.67 41.27 18.75
C ASP A 33 -12.23 42.51 19.57
N GLU A 34 -11.47 42.33 20.65
CA GLU A 34 -10.98 43.44 21.46
C GLU A 34 -9.87 44.21 20.73
N LEU A 35 -8.92 43.48 20.10
CA LEU A 35 -7.87 44.11 19.30
C LEU A 35 -8.42 44.77 18.04
N LEU A 36 -9.45 44.19 17.41
CA LEU A 36 -10.12 44.79 16.27
C LEU A 36 -10.76 46.13 16.66
N MET A 37 -11.47 46.20 17.78
CA MET A 37 -12.05 47.46 18.25
C MET A 37 -10.98 48.51 18.54
N LYS A 38 -9.90 48.16 19.25
CA LYS A 38 -8.77 49.08 19.49
C LYS A 38 -8.18 49.62 18.18
N TYR A 39 -7.97 48.74 17.20
CA TYR A 39 -7.43 49.12 15.89
C TYR A 39 -8.39 50.05 15.13
N LEU A 40 -9.70 49.76 15.13
CA LEU A 40 -10.74 50.60 14.50
C LEU A 40 -10.89 51.97 15.18
N ASP A 41 -10.68 52.03 16.50
CA ASP A 41 -10.67 53.28 17.28
C ASP A 41 -9.37 54.09 17.08
N GLY A 42 -8.43 53.58 16.28
CA GLY A 42 -7.15 54.24 15.97
C GLY A 42 -6.09 54.08 17.05
N GLU A 43 -6.28 53.19 18.01
CA GLU A 43 -5.28 52.87 19.03
C GLU A 43 -4.16 51.99 18.45
N THR A 44 -2.93 52.21 18.91
CA THR A 44 -1.78 51.42 18.47
C THR A 44 -1.69 50.13 19.28
N LEU A 45 -1.78 48.98 18.62
CA LEU A 45 -1.58 47.67 19.24
C LEU A 45 -0.12 47.50 19.70
N THR A 46 0.06 46.91 20.88
CA THR A 46 1.38 46.59 21.40
C THR A 46 1.97 45.37 20.69
N ASN A 47 3.31 45.26 20.67
CA ASN A 47 3.98 44.09 20.08
C ASN A 47 3.59 42.79 20.81
N GLU A 48 3.28 42.85 22.11
CA GLU A 48 2.85 41.68 22.90
C GLU A 48 1.47 41.19 22.46
N GLU A 49 0.51 42.11 22.25
CA GLU A 49 -0.82 41.79 21.73
C GLU A 49 -0.75 41.18 20.33
N ILE A 50 0.06 41.78 19.44
CA ILE A 50 0.27 41.29 18.07
C ILE A 50 0.88 39.87 18.11
N THR A 51 1.94 39.66 18.90
CA THR A 51 2.62 38.38 19.01
C THR A 51 1.71 37.29 19.59
N SER A 52 0.89 37.61 20.59
CA SER A 52 -0.06 36.66 21.18
C SER A 52 -1.10 36.19 20.16
N CYS A 53 -1.74 37.12 19.44
CA CYS A 53 -2.73 36.77 18.43
C CYS A 53 -2.12 36.05 17.24
N LEU A 54 -0.90 36.41 16.83
CA LEU A 54 -0.19 35.69 15.77
C LEU A 54 0.07 34.22 16.17
N LYS A 55 0.52 33.96 17.41
CA LYS A 55 0.68 32.59 17.94
C LYS A 55 -0.63 31.81 17.92
N GLN A 56 -1.74 32.44 18.33
CA GLN A 56 -3.05 31.81 18.30
C GLN A 56 -3.50 31.50 16.87
N GLY A 57 -3.39 32.45 15.94
CA GLY A 57 -3.75 32.27 14.54
C GLY A 57 -2.94 31.17 13.85
N ILE A 58 -1.64 31.07 14.16
CA ILE A 58 -0.75 29.99 13.68
C ILE A 58 -1.20 28.64 14.27
N LYS A 59 -1.44 28.57 15.58
CA LYS A 59 -1.88 27.36 16.28
C LYS A 59 -3.21 26.82 15.74
N GLU A 60 -4.15 27.72 15.42
CA GLU A 60 -5.45 27.39 14.83
C GLU A 60 -5.40 27.15 13.32
N ARG A 61 -4.22 27.32 12.69
CA ARG A 61 -3.99 27.19 11.24
C ARG A 61 -4.82 28.18 10.39
N LYS A 62 -5.16 29.33 10.96
CA LYS A 62 -5.86 30.41 10.24
C LYS A 62 -4.89 31.43 9.64
N ILE A 63 -3.70 31.57 10.24
CA ILE A 63 -2.60 32.38 9.70
C ILE A 63 -1.48 31.45 9.24
N VAL A 64 -0.97 31.68 8.03
CA VAL A 64 0.22 31.01 7.49
C VAL A 64 1.28 32.07 7.19
N PRO A 65 2.25 32.28 8.11
CA PRO A 65 3.29 33.29 7.96
C PRO A 65 4.18 33.01 6.74
N ILE A 66 4.48 34.05 5.97
CA ILE A 66 5.40 33.98 4.83
C ILE A 66 6.73 34.61 5.26
N LEU A 67 7.79 33.80 5.27
CA LEU A 67 9.16 34.22 5.54
C LEU A 67 10.00 34.10 4.27
N CYS A 68 11.06 34.89 4.16
CA CYS A 68 11.97 34.86 3.02
C CYS A 68 13.42 34.56 3.43
N GLY A 69 14.17 33.95 2.53
CA GLY A 69 15.57 33.58 2.77
C GLY A 69 16.14 32.75 1.63
N SER A 70 17.42 32.39 1.75
CA SER A 70 18.10 31.50 0.81
C SER A 70 19.01 30.53 1.56
N ALA A 71 18.54 29.29 1.73
CA ALA A 71 19.27 28.25 2.43
C ALA A 71 20.61 27.89 1.75
N THR A 72 20.67 27.96 0.42
CA THR A 72 21.88 27.61 -0.36
C THR A 72 23.05 28.54 -0.08
N ILE A 73 22.79 29.80 0.25
CA ILE A 73 23.83 30.77 0.64
C ILE A 73 23.85 31.06 2.14
N ASN A 74 23.00 30.40 2.94
CA ASN A 74 22.81 30.63 4.38
C ASN A 74 22.28 32.03 4.73
N LEU A 75 21.29 32.52 3.99
CA LEU A 75 20.60 33.78 4.27
C LEU A 75 19.24 33.51 4.92
N GLY A 76 18.95 34.15 6.06
CA GLY A 76 17.65 34.06 6.75
C GLY A 76 17.45 32.81 7.63
N ILE A 77 18.49 32.00 7.86
CA ILE A 77 18.38 30.78 8.68
C ILE A 77 18.22 31.09 10.17
N GLU A 78 18.98 32.05 10.71
CA GLU A 78 18.87 32.46 12.11
C GLU A 78 17.48 33.06 12.42
N PRO A 79 16.97 34.06 11.66
CA PRO A 79 15.61 34.55 11.84
C PRO A 79 14.53 33.48 11.72
N LEU A 80 14.71 32.48 10.84
CA LEU A 80 13.78 31.36 10.74
C LEU A 80 13.77 30.50 12.01
N LEU A 81 14.93 30.24 12.61
CA LEU A 81 15.03 29.49 13.86
C LEU A 81 14.42 30.25 15.04
N ASP A 82 14.68 31.55 15.12
CA ASP A 82 14.07 32.43 16.13
C ASP A 82 12.55 32.47 15.96
N PHE A 83 12.08 32.60 14.72
CA PHE A 83 10.64 32.54 14.41
C PHE A 83 10.01 31.22 14.84
N ILE A 84 10.67 30.08 14.54
CA ILE A 84 10.20 28.76 14.95
C ILE A 84 10.10 28.67 16.48
N ALA A 85 11.12 29.13 17.19
CA ALA A 85 11.17 29.07 18.65
C ALA A 85 10.12 29.97 19.30
N GLU A 86 9.84 31.13 18.72
CA GLU A 86 8.91 32.10 19.28
C GLU A 86 7.45 31.80 18.92
N TYR A 87 7.15 31.47 17.66
CA TYR A 87 5.78 31.48 17.14
C TYR A 87 5.13 30.11 16.93
N LEU A 88 5.90 29.02 16.78
CA LEU A 88 5.30 27.70 16.61
C LEU A 88 4.81 27.11 17.95
N PRO A 89 3.72 26.34 17.95
CA PRO A 89 3.11 25.85 19.18
C PRO A 89 4.01 24.85 19.91
N SER A 90 4.15 25.03 21.22
CA SER A 90 4.76 24.03 22.09
C SER A 90 3.85 22.79 22.17
N PRO A 91 4.39 21.56 22.31
CA PRO A 91 3.58 20.38 22.57
C PRO A 91 2.64 20.51 23.78
N ALA A 92 2.99 21.35 24.77
CA ALA A 92 2.16 21.62 25.94
C ALA A 92 0.89 22.43 25.62
N ASP A 93 0.92 23.22 24.55
CA ASP A 93 -0.21 24.06 24.13
C ASP A 93 -1.18 23.30 23.20
N MET A 94 -0.77 22.15 22.70
CA MET A 94 -1.59 21.36 21.78
C MET A 94 -2.78 20.70 22.50
N PRO A 95 -3.95 20.58 21.83
CA PRO A 95 -5.09 19.88 22.41
C PRO A 95 -4.76 18.41 22.70
N PRO A 96 -5.44 17.79 23.68
CA PRO A 96 -5.34 16.36 23.93
C PRO A 96 -5.60 15.53 22.67
N VAL A 97 -4.92 14.39 22.55
CA VAL A 97 -5.08 13.47 21.42
C VAL A 97 -6.06 12.37 21.80
N THR A 98 -7.00 12.06 20.92
CA THR A 98 -7.93 10.96 21.11
C THR A 98 -7.22 9.62 20.95
N ALA A 99 -7.43 8.72 21.90
CA ALA A 99 -7.01 7.32 21.83
C ALA A 99 -8.16 6.43 22.30
N LYS A 100 -8.08 5.13 22.00
CA LYS A 100 -9.05 4.14 22.46
C LYS A 100 -8.48 3.36 23.64
N ASN A 101 -9.23 3.23 24.73
CA ASN A 101 -8.83 2.37 25.83
C ASN A 101 -9.07 0.90 25.45
N VAL A 102 -8.02 0.07 25.51
CA VAL A 102 -8.08 -1.32 25.03
C VAL A 102 -9.02 -2.19 25.88
N LYS A 103 -9.18 -1.86 27.18
CA LYS A 103 -10.00 -2.65 28.11
C LYS A 103 -11.50 -2.36 27.97
N THR A 104 -11.86 -1.09 27.81
CA THR A 104 -13.26 -0.64 27.78
C THR A 104 -13.77 -0.39 26.37
N SER A 105 -12.88 -0.30 25.38
CA SER A 105 -13.19 0.14 24.01
C SER A 105 -13.80 1.55 23.90
N SER A 106 -13.71 2.36 24.96
CA SER A 106 -14.16 3.75 24.97
C SER A 106 -13.05 4.68 24.46
N GLU A 107 -13.46 5.83 23.91
CA GLU A 107 -12.53 6.92 23.63
C GLU A 107 -12.02 7.55 24.94
N GLU A 108 -10.74 7.92 24.92
CA GLU A 108 -10.03 8.55 26.02
C GLU A 108 -9.18 9.69 25.47
N LEU A 109 -9.17 10.84 26.16
CA LEU A 109 -8.37 12.00 25.78
C LEU A 109 -7.01 11.94 26.48
N VAL A 110 -5.95 11.76 25.70
CA VAL A 110 -4.58 11.73 26.19
C VAL A 110 -4.04 13.16 26.23
N LYS A 111 -3.92 13.72 27.44
CA LYS A 111 -3.32 15.03 27.66
C LYS A 111 -1.80 14.92 27.62
N ASN A 112 -1.15 15.90 26.99
CA ASN A 112 0.29 16.09 27.08
C ASN A 112 0.68 16.53 28.50
N SER A 113 0.99 15.56 29.34
CA SER A 113 1.34 15.76 30.74
C SER A 113 2.34 14.71 31.20
N ILE A 114 3.35 15.16 31.94
CA ILE A 114 4.40 14.29 32.49
C ILE A 114 3.91 13.42 33.67
N ASP A 115 2.82 13.83 34.34
CA ASP A 115 2.26 13.14 35.50
C ASP A 115 1.23 12.06 35.10
N SER A 116 0.88 11.99 33.82
CA SER A 116 -0.06 11.01 33.28
C SER A 116 0.64 9.66 33.00
N PRO A 117 -0.11 8.54 32.88
CA PRO A 117 0.46 7.27 32.46
C PRO A 117 1.21 7.37 31.12
N PHE A 118 2.29 6.60 30.95
CA PHE A 118 3.08 6.64 29.73
C PHE A 118 2.27 6.22 28.50
N SER A 119 2.35 7.02 27.44
CA SER A 119 1.88 6.64 26.11
C SER A 119 2.73 7.28 25.02
N ALA A 120 2.95 6.54 23.94
CA ALA A 120 3.73 6.97 22.79
C ALA A 120 3.23 6.30 21.50
N PHE A 121 3.44 6.98 20.39
CA PHE A 121 3.12 6.49 19.05
C PHE A 121 4.38 6.32 18.22
N VAL A 122 4.55 5.14 17.64
CA VAL A 122 5.67 4.82 16.75
C VAL A 122 5.33 5.31 15.35
N PHE A 123 6.01 6.35 14.88
CA PHE A 123 5.72 6.94 13.57
C PHE A 123 6.72 6.51 12.49
N LYS A 124 7.86 5.92 12.86
CA LYS A 124 8.86 5.44 11.90
C LYS A 124 9.73 4.34 12.48
N THR A 125 10.00 3.30 11.71
CA THR A 125 11.02 2.29 12.00
C THR A 125 12.04 2.31 10.86
N VAL A 126 13.33 2.39 11.19
CA VAL A 126 14.41 2.40 10.19
C VAL A 126 15.29 1.18 10.40
N ALA A 127 15.55 0.43 9.34
CA ALA A 127 16.54 -0.63 9.37
C ALA A 127 17.95 -0.03 9.27
N ASP A 128 18.64 0.10 10.40
CA ASP A 128 20.03 0.55 10.44
C ASP A 128 21.01 -0.64 10.35
N PRO A 129 22.03 -0.58 9.48
CA PRO A 129 23.00 -1.67 9.32
C PRO A 129 23.84 -2.00 10.57
N TYR A 130 24.06 -1.03 11.47
CA TYR A 130 24.94 -1.16 12.63
C TYR A 130 24.18 -1.46 13.92
N VAL A 131 23.08 -0.75 14.17
CA VAL A 131 22.30 -0.88 15.42
C VAL A 131 21.06 -1.76 15.28
N GLY A 132 20.71 -2.18 14.07
CA GLY A 132 19.49 -2.94 13.77
C GLY A 132 18.28 -2.01 13.61
N ASN A 133 17.09 -2.47 13.98
CA ASN A 133 15.88 -1.64 13.84
C ASN A 133 15.91 -0.49 14.85
N LEU A 134 15.87 0.75 14.33
CA LEU A 134 15.74 1.97 15.11
C LEU A 134 14.28 2.43 15.04
N THR A 135 13.60 2.39 16.19
CA THR A 135 12.18 2.72 16.32
C THR A 135 12.03 4.14 16.84
N TYR A 136 11.49 5.02 15.99
CA TYR A 136 11.20 6.41 16.32
C TYR A 136 9.76 6.54 16.81
N PHE A 137 9.59 7.28 17.90
CA PHE A 137 8.29 7.48 18.50
C PHE A 137 8.17 8.87 19.11
N ARG A 138 6.92 9.34 19.18
CA ARG A 138 6.54 10.56 19.89
C ARG A 138 5.86 10.18 21.19
N VAL A 139 6.30 10.77 22.30
CA VAL A 139 5.64 10.59 23.60
C VAL A 139 4.47 11.56 23.71
N TYR A 140 3.28 11.03 23.98
CA TYR A 140 2.07 11.82 24.17
C TYR A 140 1.74 12.07 25.63
N SER A 141 2.09 11.15 26.54
CA SER A 141 1.89 11.33 27.97
C SER A 141 2.92 10.57 28.80
N GLY A 142 3.12 11.02 30.03
CA GLY A 142 4.00 10.42 31.01
C GLY A 142 5.48 10.57 30.71
N LYS A 143 6.26 9.66 31.29
CA LYS A 143 7.71 9.60 31.17
C LYS A 143 8.17 8.19 30.88
N LEU A 144 9.30 8.06 30.19
CA LEU A 144 9.93 6.78 29.90
C LEU A 144 11.42 6.84 30.27
N PRO A 145 11.80 6.23 31.40
CA PRO A 145 13.20 5.98 31.72
C PRO A 145 13.80 4.94 30.77
N GLU A 146 15.11 5.00 30.54
CA GLU A 146 15.84 3.91 29.87
C GLU A 146 15.77 2.61 30.69
N ASP A 147 16.00 1.47 30.01
CA ASP A 147 15.95 0.12 30.62
C ASP A 147 14.62 -0.28 31.28
N SER A 148 13.53 0.44 30.99
CA SER A 148 12.18 0.19 31.48
C SER A 148 11.38 -0.79 30.59
N ASN A 149 10.27 -1.30 31.13
CA ASN A 149 9.33 -2.12 30.37
C ASN A 149 8.18 -1.26 29.85
N VAL A 150 7.80 -1.48 28.59
CA VAL A 150 6.64 -0.88 27.94
C VAL A 150 5.72 -1.96 27.38
N TYR A 151 4.46 -1.63 27.22
CA TYR A 151 3.47 -2.51 26.61
C TYR A 151 3.13 -2.01 25.20
N ASN A 152 3.28 -2.85 24.19
CA ASN A 152 2.77 -2.57 22.85
C ASN A 152 1.29 -2.96 22.81
N SER A 153 0.40 -1.99 22.95
CA SER A 153 -1.05 -2.21 22.98
C SER A 153 -1.64 -2.59 21.62
N SER A 154 -0.94 -2.26 20.52
CA SER A 154 -1.37 -2.64 19.16
C SER A 154 -1.20 -4.14 18.89
N LYS A 155 -0.25 -4.79 19.58
CA LYS A 155 0.07 -6.22 19.41
C LYS A 155 -0.12 -7.06 20.67
N SER A 156 -0.46 -6.42 21.78
CA SER A 156 -0.64 -7.04 23.10
C SER A 156 0.61 -7.75 23.64
N VAL A 157 1.80 -7.14 23.46
CA VAL A 157 3.09 -7.74 23.84
C VAL A 157 3.91 -6.80 24.72
N ASP A 158 4.51 -7.34 25.79
CA ASP A 158 5.48 -6.61 26.62
C ASP A 158 6.82 -6.49 25.88
N SER A 159 7.44 -5.32 25.94
CA SER A 159 8.75 -5.02 25.35
C SER A 159 9.63 -4.32 26.36
N LYS A 160 10.93 -4.67 26.35
CA LYS A 160 11.92 -3.94 27.15
C LYS A 160 12.58 -2.88 26.31
N VAL A 161 12.52 -1.64 26.76
CA VAL A 161 13.22 -0.50 26.17
C VAL A 161 14.67 -0.55 26.66
N GLY A 162 15.62 -0.38 25.74
CA GLY A 162 17.04 -0.24 26.10
C GLY A 162 17.41 1.22 26.29
N LYS A 163 18.57 1.61 25.74
CA LYS A 163 18.98 3.01 25.66
C LYS A 163 18.05 3.81 24.76
N ILE A 164 17.74 5.02 25.21
CA ILE A 164 16.91 6.00 24.50
C ILE A 164 17.81 7.07 23.89
N TYR A 165 17.53 7.45 22.65
CA TYR A 165 18.33 8.41 21.89
C TYR A 165 17.49 9.61 21.44
N LYS A 166 18.00 10.83 21.66
CA LYS A 166 17.58 12.01 20.92
C LYS A 166 18.45 12.12 19.66
N MET A 167 17.78 12.16 18.51
CA MET A 167 18.43 12.12 17.20
C MET A 167 18.71 13.54 16.70
N GLN A 168 19.95 13.81 16.29
CA GLN A 168 20.37 15.09 15.71
C GLN A 168 21.13 14.84 14.40
N GLY A 169 20.40 14.85 13.28
CA GLY A 169 20.94 14.37 12.01
C GLY A 169 21.42 12.93 12.14
N LYS A 170 22.72 12.69 11.91
CA LYS A 170 23.36 11.38 12.07
C LYS A 170 23.81 11.05 13.49
N ASN A 171 23.78 12.03 14.41
CA ASN A 171 24.30 11.86 15.77
C ASN A 171 23.21 11.30 16.69
N GLN A 172 23.60 10.37 17.56
CA GLN A 172 22.74 9.71 18.54
C GLN A 172 23.16 10.15 19.94
N ASN A 173 22.33 10.96 20.60
CA ASN A 173 22.60 11.42 21.96
C ASN A 173 21.78 10.58 22.95
N SER A 174 22.45 9.73 23.73
CA SER A 174 21.81 8.90 24.75
C SER A 174 21.24 9.79 25.86
N VAL A 175 19.99 9.56 26.26
CA VAL A 175 19.34 10.26 27.37
C VAL A 175 18.74 9.26 28.35
N PRO A 176 18.77 9.54 29.67
CA PRO A 176 18.29 8.60 30.69
C PRO A 176 16.76 8.53 30.77
N GLU A 177 16.06 9.57 30.31
CA GLU A 177 14.60 9.66 30.35
C GLU A 177 14.11 10.59 29.22
N ILE A 178 12.89 10.34 28.75
CA ILE A 178 12.12 11.21 27.86
C ILE A 178 10.73 11.45 28.44
N CYS A 179 10.14 12.60 28.11
CA CYS A 179 8.87 13.05 28.69
C CYS A 179 7.82 13.33 27.61
N ALA A 180 6.57 13.52 28.04
CA ALA A 180 5.47 13.95 27.18
C ALA A 180 5.86 15.16 26.31
N GLY A 181 5.64 15.05 25.00
CA GLY A 181 6.06 16.03 24.00
C GLY A 181 7.39 15.71 23.29
N ASP A 182 8.27 14.88 23.87
CA ASP A 182 9.54 14.51 23.24
C ASP A 182 9.34 13.57 22.05
N ILE A 183 10.28 13.67 21.09
CA ILE A 183 10.51 12.68 20.03
C ILE A 183 11.83 11.98 20.32
N ALA A 184 11.82 10.65 20.28
CA ALA A 184 12.98 9.84 20.60
C ALA A 184 13.06 8.59 19.71
N ALA A 185 14.20 7.91 19.79
CA ALA A 185 14.44 6.64 19.13
C ALA A 185 15.01 5.60 20.09
N VAL A 186 14.63 4.33 19.89
CA VAL A 186 15.16 3.18 20.62
C VAL A 186 15.60 2.11 19.63
N ALA A 187 16.79 1.55 19.84
CA ALA A 187 17.30 0.47 19.01
C ALA A 187 16.79 -0.90 19.50
N LYS A 188 16.57 -1.81 18.55
CA LYS A 188 16.24 -3.24 18.78
C LYS A 188 14.98 -3.49 19.61
N LEU A 189 13.99 -2.60 19.50
CA LEU A 189 12.68 -2.82 20.12
C LEU A 189 11.95 -3.93 19.36
N LYS A 190 11.80 -5.10 20.00
CA LYS A 190 11.21 -6.29 19.37
C LYS A 190 9.70 -6.13 19.25
N ASN A 191 9.11 -6.75 18.23
CA ASN A 191 7.66 -6.82 18.02
C ASN A 191 6.99 -5.44 17.95
N THR A 192 7.69 -4.42 17.47
CA THR A 192 7.18 -3.06 17.30
C THR A 192 7.50 -2.55 15.90
N THR A 193 6.51 -1.98 15.22
CA THR A 193 6.61 -1.45 13.85
C THR A 193 5.97 -0.07 13.76
N THR A 194 6.16 0.62 12.64
CA THR A 194 5.47 1.87 12.30
C THR A 194 3.95 1.74 12.49
N GLY A 195 3.33 2.70 13.17
CA GLY A 195 1.91 2.73 13.48
C GLY A 195 1.51 2.07 14.80
N ASP A 196 2.45 1.45 15.54
CA ASP A 196 2.16 0.84 16.84
C ASP A 196 2.08 1.88 17.97
N THR A 197 1.31 1.54 19.01
CA THR A 197 1.22 2.31 20.26
C THR A 197 2.00 1.62 21.38
N LEU A 198 2.86 2.37 22.07
CA LEU A 198 3.56 1.95 23.27
C LEU A 198 2.94 2.65 24.47
N CYS A 199 2.61 1.93 25.55
CA CYS A 199 1.99 2.52 26.71
C CYS A 199 2.28 1.75 28.00
N ASP A 200 1.77 2.28 29.11
CA ASP A 200 1.65 1.54 30.36
C ASP A 200 0.65 0.38 30.25
N LYS A 201 0.95 -0.75 30.90
CA LYS A 201 0.11 -1.96 30.84
C LYS A 201 -1.16 -1.85 31.69
N VAL A 202 -1.09 -1.09 32.79
CA VAL A 202 -2.24 -0.87 33.67
C VAL A 202 -3.26 0.03 32.99
N ASN A 203 -2.79 1.00 32.19
CA ASN A 203 -3.62 1.96 31.44
C ASN A 203 -3.40 1.82 29.92
N PRO A 204 -3.86 0.73 29.29
CA PRO A 204 -3.57 0.49 27.89
C PRO A 204 -4.42 1.38 26.97
N VAL A 205 -3.75 2.31 26.30
CA VAL A 205 -4.32 3.16 25.25
C VAL A 205 -3.88 2.69 23.88
N LEU A 206 -4.69 2.94 22.85
CA LEU A 206 -4.40 2.62 21.46
C LEU A 206 -4.69 3.86 20.60
N PHE A 207 -3.66 4.44 20.01
CA PHE A 207 -3.83 5.51 19.04
C PHE A 207 -4.36 4.97 17.72
N GLU A 208 -5.09 5.81 17.00
CA GLU A 208 -5.55 5.49 15.65
C GLU A 208 -4.35 5.32 14.71
N LYS A 209 -4.43 4.33 13.82
CA LYS A 209 -3.37 4.07 12.85
C LYS A 209 -3.44 5.11 11.74
N ILE A 210 -2.27 5.48 11.23
CA ILE A 210 -2.19 6.28 10.01
C ILE A 210 -2.71 5.41 8.86
N GLU A 211 -3.74 5.90 8.17
CA GLU A 211 -4.18 5.32 6.91
C GLU A 211 -3.20 5.71 5.80
N TYR A 212 -2.62 4.71 5.16
CA TYR A 212 -1.69 4.90 4.05
C TYR A 212 -2.42 4.74 2.73
N PRO A 213 -2.07 5.53 1.70
CA PRO A 213 -2.65 5.37 0.38
C PRO A 213 -2.30 4.01 -0.22
N GLU A 214 -3.21 3.48 -1.04
CA GLU A 214 -2.97 2.26 -1.80
C GLU A 214 -1.89 2.49 -2.87
N PRO A 215 -0.98 1.53 -3.09
CA PRO A 215 0.02 1.66 -4.13
C PRO A 215 -0.61 1.69 -5.53
N ILE A 216 -0.10 2.59 -6.39
CA ILE A 216 -0.66 2.85 -7.72
C ILE A 216 0.19 2.32 -8.88
N MET A 217 1.42 1.88 -8.60
CA MET A 217 2.32 1.33 -9.60
C MET A 217 2.83 -0.06 -9.20
N LEU A 218 2.90 -0.96 -10.17
CA LEU A 218 3.29 -2.36 -9.99
C LEU A 218 4.52 -2.68 -10.86
N LEU A 219 5.48 -3.40 -10.29
CA LEU A 219 6.62 -3.97 -11.01
C LEU A 219 6.75 -5.45 -10.65
N ALA A 220 7.01 -6.29 -11.65
CA ALA A 220 7.44 -7.66 -11.40
C ALA A 220 8.94 -7.64 -11.09
N ILE A 221 9.32 -8.27 -9.98
CA ILE A 221 10.70 -8.37 -9.53
C ILE A 221 11.13 -9.84 -9.43
N SER A 222 12.39 -10.11 -9.80
CA SER A 222 13.03 -11.41 -9.61
C SER A 222 14.48 -11.25 -9.17
N PRO A 223 14.99 -12.14 -8.30
CA PRO A 223 16.40 -12.12 -7.94
C PRO A 223 17.26 -12.42 -9.17
N LYS A 224 18.36 -11.68 -9.36
CA LYS A 224 19.27 -11.88 -10.49
C LYS A 224 20.06 -13.18 -10.37
N THR A 225 20.39 -13.60 -9.15
CA THR A 225 21.07 -14.86 -8.87
C THR A 225 20.33 -15.68 -7.81
N LYS A 226 20.62 -16.99 -7.72
CA LYS A 226 20.06 -17.85 -6.65
C LYS A 226 20.48 -17.38 -5.24
N GLY A 227 21.66 -16.77 -5.10
CA GLY A 227 22.12 -16.25 -3.81
C GLY A 227 21.35 -15.01 -3.34
N ASP A 228 20.65 -14.34 -4.26
CA ASP A 228 19.83 -13.17 -3.96
C ASP A 228 18.41 -13.56 -3.53
N GLU A 229 17.95 -14.78 -3.84
CA GLU A 229 16.60 -15.25 -3.52
C GLU A 229 16.31 -15.24 -2.00
N ASP A 230 17.24 -15.77 -1.20
CA ASP A 230 17.11 -15.79 0.27
C ASP A 230 17.20 -14.38 0.87
N LYS A 231 18.08 -13.53 0.31
CA LYS A 231 18.27 -12.16 0.79
C LYS A 231 17.07 -11.26 0.44
N LEU A 232 16.48 -11.47 -0.74
CA LEU A 232 15.36 -10.69 -1.24
C LEU A 232 14.17 -10.72 -0.28
N SER A 233 13.82 -11.90 0.22
CA SER A 233 12.73 -12.05 1.20
C SER A 233 12.96 -11.22 2.47
N THR A 234 14.20 -11.21 2.95
CA THR A 234 14.61 -10.44 4.15
C THR A 234 14.61 -8.94 3.88
N ALA A 235 15.13 -8.51 2.73
CA ALA A 235 15.17 -7.10 2.33
C ALA A 235 13.75 -6.53 2.18
N ILE A 236 12.86 -7.25 1.49
CA ILE A 236 11.45 -6.88 1.32
C ILE A 236 10.77 -6.70 2.67
N SER A 237 10.95 -7.64 3.59
CA SER A 237 10.31 -7.58 4.91
C SER A 237 10.74 -6.32 5.68
N ARG A 238 12.04 -5.98 5.62
CA ARG A 238 12.56 -4.77 6.27
C ARG A 238 12.09 -3.47 5.61
N ILE A 239 11.91 -3.48 4.29
CA ILE A 239 11.41 -2.31 3.55
C ILE A 239 9.94 -2.07 3.86
N ILE A 240 9.12 -3.12 3.92
CA ILE A 240 7.69 -3.01 4.28
C ILE A 240 7.52 -2.50 5.72
N ASP A 241 8.39 -2.94 6.65
CA ASP A 241 8.39 -2.44 8.03
C ASP A 241 8.74 -0.93 8.12
N GLU A 242 9.61 -0.45 7.22
CA GLU A 242 10.04 0.95 7.14
C GLU A 242 9.03 1.83 6.40
N ASP A 243 8.42 1.31 5.33
CA ASP A 243 7.44 2.01 4.48
C ASP A 243 6.16 1.18 4.27
N PRO A 244 5.08 1.49 5.02
CA PRO A 244 3.78 0.81 4.90
C PRO A 244 3.05 1.02 3.57
N THR A 245 3.50 1.96 2.72
CA THR A 245 2.92 2.16 1.37
C THR A 245 3.46 1.16 0.36
N VAL A 246 4.49 0.39 0.71
CA VAL A 246 5.04 -0.67 -0.12
C VAL A 246 4.32 -1.97 0.14
N LYS A 247 3.85 -2.62 -0.92
CA LYS A 247 3.25 -3.96 -0.82
C LYS A 247 4.00 -4.92 -1.72
N VAL A 248 4.21 -6.14 -1.23
CA VAL A 248 4.74 -7.23 -2.04
C VAL A 248 3.83 -8.43 -1.93
N TYR A 249 3.47 -8.99 -3.08
CA TYR A 249 2.66 -10.21 -3.14
C TYR A 249 3.08 -11.06 -4.34
N ARG A 250 2.69 -12.33 -4.34
CA ARG A 250 2.87 -13.21 -5.48
C ARG A 250 1.58 -13.28 -6.27
N ASP A 251 1.62 -12.91 -7.55
CA ASP A 251 0.45 -13.01 -8.42
C ASP A 251 0.15 -14.48 -8.74
N GLU A 252 -1.07 -14.93 -8.45
CA GLU A 252 -1.45 -16.35 -8.61
C GLU A 252 -1.60 -16.79 -10.06
N ASN A 253 -1.86 -15.86 -10.98
CA ASN A 253 -2.11 -16.17 -12.40
C ASN A 253 -0.79 -16.33 -13.17
N THR A 254 0.20 -15.50 -12.85
CA THR A 254 1.49 -15.42 -13.55
C THR A 254 2.63 -16.06 -12.75
N GLY A 255 2.46 -16.21 -11.44
CA GLY A 255 3.47 -16.71 -10.52
C GLY A 255 4.57 -15.70 -10.19
N GLU A 256 4.47 -14.46 -10.68
CA GLU A 256 5.45 -13.39 -10.49
C GLU A 256 5.34 -12.76 -9.10
N THR A 257 6.47 -12.34 -8.55
CA THR A 257 6.50 -11.51 -7.34
C THR A 257 6.31 -10.06 -7.76
N ILE A 258 5.24 -9.45 -7.30
CA ILE A 258 4.86 -8.07 -7.63
C ILE A 258 5.27 -7.17 -6.47
N LEU A 259 6.10 -6.17 -6.77
CA LEU A 259 6.43 -5.04 -5.93
C LEU A 259 5.52 -3.87 -6.31
N ALA A 260 4.73 -3.40 -5.36
CA ALA A 260 3.77 -2.32 -5.52
C ALA A 260 4.19 -1.10 -4.70
N GLY A 261 4.11 0.09 -5.30
CA GLY A 261 4.49 1.35 -4.65
C GLY A 261 3.74 2.56 -5.20
N MET A 262 4.11 3.74 -4.70
CA MET A 262 3.41 5.00 -5.00
C MET A 262 3.73 5.61 -6.38
N GLY A 263 4.71 5.07 -7.10
CA GLY A 263 5.11 5.57 -8.41
C GLY A 263 6.51 5.12 -8.80
N GLU A 264 6.95 5.52 -9.99
CA GLU A 264 8.18 5.03 -10.60
C GLU A 264 9.41 5.42 -9.78
N SER A 265 9.52 6.70 -9.40
CA SER A 265 10.62 7.20 -8.57
C SER A 265 10.67 6.49 -7.21
N HIS A 266 9.49 6.20 -6.62
CA HIS A 266 9.42 5.50 -5.35
C HIS A 266 9.95 4.07 -5.49
N LEU A 267 9.45 3.31 -6.46
CA LEU A 267 9.92 1.96 -6.75
C LEU A 267 11.41 1.92 -7.12
N GLY A 268 11.90 2.94 -7.83
CA GLY A 268 13.32 3.10 -8.14
C GLY A 268 14.19 3.21 -6.88
N VAL A 269 13.80 4.06 -5.92
CA VAL A 269 14.51 4.20 -4.64
C VAL A 269 14.44 2.93 -3.80
N ILE A 270 13.32 2.21 -3.81
CA ILE A 270 13.19 0.92 -3.11
C ILE A 270 14.19 -0.10 -3.66
N ILE A 271 14.26 -0.24 -4.99
CA ILE A 271 15.18 -1.17 -5.66
C ILE A 271 16.64 -0.79 -5.36
N ASP A 272 16.99 0.50 -5.46
CA ASP A 272 18.33 0.99 -5.12
C ASP A 272 18.67 0.76 -3.63
N THR A 273 17.68 0.86 -2.75
CA THR A 273 17.83 0.55 -1.33
C THR A 273 18.08 -0.95 -1.10
N MET A 274 17.41 -1.83 -1.85
CA MET A 274 17.66 -3.28 -1.83
C MET A 274 19.11 -3.60 -2.20
N GLU A 275 19.62 -2.97 -3.24
CA GLU A 275 21.00 -3.16 -3.70
C GLU A 275 22.01 -2.55 -2.72
N SER A 276 21.87 -1.27 -2.37
CA SER A 276 22.84 -0.52 -1.56
C SER A 276 22.89 -0.95 -0.08
N LYS A 277 21.74 -1.22 0.56
CA LYS A 277 21.70 -1.58 1.99
C LYS A 277 21.75 -3.09 2.22
N PHE A 278 21.19 -3.89 1.33
CA PHE A 278 21.03 -5.33 1.54
C PHE A 278 21.85 -6.18 0.57
N GLY A 279 22.50 -5.58 -0.43
CA GLY A 279 23.33 -6.30 -1.41
C GLY A 279 22.51 -7.29 -2.22
N VAL A 280 21.28 -6.91 -2.59
CA VAL A 280 20.34 -7.71 -3.39
C VAL A 280 20.14 -7.07 -4.74
N GLU A 281 20.61 -7.72 -5.79
CA GLU A 281 20.34 -7.31 -7.16
C GLU A 281 19.02 -7.92 -7.65
N VAL A 282 18.10 -7.05 -8.10
CA VAL A 282 16.79 -7.46 -8.62
C VAL A 282 16.65 -7.08 -10.09
N GLU A 283 16.13 -8.00 -10.89
CA GLU A 283 15.64 -7.71 -12.22
C GLU A 283 14.21 -7.17 -12.13
N LYS A 284 13.92 -6.09 -12.85
CA LYS A 284 12.60 -5.46 -12.92
C LYS A 284 11.99 -5.63 -14.30
N SER A 285 10.69 -5.92 -14.34
CA SER A 285 9.93 -6.00 -15.58
C SER A 285 8.49 -5.55 -15.37
N THR A 286 7.80 -5.20 -16.45
CA THR A 286 6.36 -4.96 -16.42
C THR A 286 5.65 -6.26 -16.05
N PRO A 287 4.72 -6.26 -15.07
CA PRO A 287 3.96 -7.45 -14.71
C PRO A 287 3.29 -8.09 -15.92
N LYS A 288 3.35 -9.42 -16.01
CA LYS A 288 2.62 -10.16 -17.04
C LYS A 288 1.12 -10.01 -16.80
N VAL A 289 0.38 -10.03 -17.90
CA VAL A 289 -1.07 -10.04 -17.85
C VAL A 289 -1.53 -11.49 -17.70
N GLY A 290 -2.38 -11.74 -16.71
CA GLY A 290 -2.99 -13.06 -16.46
C GLY A 290 -4.07 -13.39 -17.48
N TYR A 291 -3.69 -13.63 -18.73
CA TYR A 291 -4.61 -14.08 -19.77
C TYR A 291 -5.24 -15.43 -19.40
N LYS A 292 -6.41 -15.70 -19.98
CA LYS A 292 -7.11 -16.98 -19.89
C LYS A 292 -7.51 -17.46 -21.27
N GLU A 293 -7.92 -18.71 -21.38
CA GLU A 293 -8.45 -19.28 -22.63
C GLU A 293 -9.93 -19.65 -22.46
N THR A 294 -10.67 -19.67 -23.56
CA THR A 294 -11.99 -20.32 -23.62
C THR A 294 -12.22 -20.88 -25.01
N ILE A 295 -13.30 -21.62 -25.19
CA ILE A 295 -13.73 -22.16 -26.49
C ILE A 295 -14.90 -21.35 -27.03
N ARG A 296 -15.15 -21.41 -28.35
CA ARG A 296 -16.30 -20.74 -28.98
C ARG A 296 -17.31 -21.69 -29.60
N LYS A 297 -16.86 -22.91 -29.92
CA LYS A 297 -17.67 -23.89 -30.63
C LYS A 297 -17.92 -25.12 -29.78
N LYS A 298 -19.14 -25.65 -29.88
CA LYS A 298 -19.48 -26.95 -29.32
C LYS A 298 -18.85 -28.08 -30.14
N VAL A 299 -18.15 -29.01 -29.47
CA VAL A 299 -17.47 -30.13 -30.13
C VAL A 299 -17.67 -31.44 -29.37
N GLN A 300 -17.69 -32.55 -30.10
CA GLN A 300 -17.68 -33.89 -29.55
C GLN A 300 -16.33 -34.55 -29.85
N VAL A 301 -15.71 -35.18 -28.86
CA VAL A 301 -14.35 -35.69 -28.96
C VAL A 301 -14.17 -36.99 -28.19
N GLU A 302 -13.44 -37.93 -28.81
CA GLU A 302 -12.97 -39.16 -28.19
C GLU A 302 -11.61 -38.96 -27.50
N GLY A 303 -11.51 -39.36 -26.24
CA GLY A 303 -10.25 -39.56 -25.52
C GLY A 303 -10.05 -41.02 -25.16
N LYS A 304 -9.00 -41.62 -25.73
CA LYS A 304 -8.66 -43.03 -25.50
C LYS A 304 -7.21 -43.15 -25.08
N TYR A 305 -6.99 -43.81 -23.96
CA TYR A 305 -5.68 -44.14 -23.42
C TYR A 305 -5.58 -45.65 -23.26
N LYS A 306 -4.80 -46.29 -24.14
CA LYS A 306 -4.51 -47.72 -24.11
C LYS A 306 -2.99 -47.90 -24.14
N LYS A 307 -2.41 -48.39 -23.04
CA LYS A 307 -0.98 -48.69 -22.95
C LYS A 307 -0.78 -50.08 -22.37
N GLN A 308 0.03 -50.90 -23.06
CA GLN A 308 0.36 -52.24 -22.65
C GLN A 308 1.89 -52.37 -22.66
N SER A 309 2.51 -52.25 -21.49
CA SER A 309 3.96 -52.36 -21.32
C SER A 309 4.26 -53.37 -20.23
N GLY A 310 4.54 -54.63 -20.61
CA GLY A 310 5.11 -55.70 -19.78
C GLY A 310 4.38 -56.16 -18.50
N GLY A 311 3.46 -55.37 -17.95
CA GLY A 311 2.70 -55.60 -16.71
C GLY A 311 1.22 -55.25 -16.86
N ARG A 312 0.53 -54.92 -15.76
CA ARG A 312 -0.90 -54.59 -15.75
C ARG A 312 -1.19 -53.46 -16.75
N GLY A 313 -2.09 -53.71 -17.70
CA GLY A 313 -2.42 -52.75 -18.75
C GLY A 313 -3.10 -51.50 -18.19
N GLN A 314 -3.08 -50.42 -18.97
CA GLN A 314 -3.82 -49.21 -18.67
C GLN A 314 -4.83 -48.94 -19.78
N TYR A 315 -6.11 -48.85 -19.40
CA TYR A 315 -7.22 -48.61 -20.32
C TYR A 315 -8.19 -47.57 -19.76
N GLY A 316 -8.32 -46.43 -20.42
CA GLY A 316 -9.35 -45.43 -20.17
C GLY A 316 -9.91 -44.93 -21.50
N HIS A 317 -11.23 -44.85 -21.63
CA HIS A 317 -11.85 -44.40 -22.86
C HIS A 317 -13.14 -43.64 -22.53
N CYS A 318 -13.23 -42.38 -22.95
CA CYS A 318 -14.40 -41.53 -22.76
C CYS A 318 -14.67 -40.66 -23.98
N PHE A 319 -15.94 -40.36 -24.20
CA PHE A 319 -16.40 -39.34 -25.13
C PHE A 319 -16.85 -38.12 -24.34
N LEU A 320 -16.31 -36.96 -24.73
CA LEU A 320 -16.67 -35.68 -24.16
C LEU A 320 -17.37 -34.82 -25.19
N GLU A 321 -18.38 -34.10 -24.73
CA GLU A 321 -18.96 -32.97 -25.43
C GLU A 321 -18.51 -31.69 -24.69
N LEU A 322 -17.75 -30.85 -25.37
CA LEU A 322 -17.27 -29.57 -24.84
C LEU A 322 -18.12 -28.45 -25.44
N GLU A 323 -18.66 -27.58 -24.60
CA GLU A 323 -19.46 -26.42 -25.02
C GLU A 323 -19.04 -25.15 -24.25
N PRO A 324 -19.05 -23.98 -24.91
CA PRO A 324 -18.74 -22.71 -24.23
C PRO A 324 -19.84 -22.32 -23.24
N LYS A 325 -19.46 -21.60 -22.19
CA LYS A 325 -20.39 -20.96 -21.24
C LYS A 325 -20.32 -19.44 -21.32
N GLY A 326 -21.25 -18.76 -20.65
CA GLY A 326 -21.21 -17.31 -20.50
C GLY A 326 -19.97 -16.84 -19.73
N ARG A 327 -19.60 -15.57 -19.91
CA ARG A 327 -18.47 -14.94 -19.23
C ARG A 327 -18.65 -15.01 -17.72
N GLY A 328 -17.66 -15.57 -17.01
CA GLY A 328 -17.69 -15.68 -15.55
C GLY A 328 -18.56 -16.80 -15.00
N GLU A 329 -19.15 -17.66 -15.86
CA GLU A 329 -19.91 -18.84 -15.42
C GLU A 329 -19.01 -20.02 -15.01
N GLY A 330 -17.69 -19.93 -15.25
CA GLY A 330 -16.71 -20.90 -14.77
C GLY A 330 -16.76 -22.25 -15.48
N PHE A 331 -16.31 -23.29 -14.78
CA PHE A 331 -16.27 -24.66 -15.30
C PHE A 331 -17.44 -25.49 -14.77
N GLU A 332 -18.08 -26.25 -15.66
CA GLU A 332 -19.14 -27.20 -15.29
C GLU A 332 -18.85 -28.59 -15.86
N PHE A 333 -18.91 -29.61 -15.01
CA PHE A 333 -18.82 -31.00 -15.43
C PHE A 333 -20.19 -31.68 -15.33
N VAL A 334 -20.62 -32.35 -16.41
CA VAL A 334 -21.90 -33.06 -16.45
C VAL A 334 -21.69 -34.52 -16.81
N ASP A 335 -22.20 -35.41 -15.96
CA ASP A 335 -22.21 -36.85 -16.19
C ASP A 335 -23.55 -37.29 -16.81
N LYS A 336 -23.52 -37.68 -18.08
CA LYS A 336 -24.66 -38.24 -18.82
C LYS A 336 -24.49 -39.72 -19.17
N ILE A 337 -23.59 -40.45 -18.49
CA ILE A 337 -23.34 -41.86 -18.81
C ILE A 337 -24.54 -42.74 -18.45
N VAL A 338 -25.08 -43.43 -19.45
CA VAL A 338 -26.16 -44.42 -19.33
C VAL A 338 -25.59 -45.85 -19.43
N GLY A 339 -26.24 -46.84 -18.79
CA GLY A 339 -25.91 -48.26 -19.00
C GLY A 339 -24.59 -48.77 -18.39
N GLY A 340 -23.88 -47.94 -17.62
CA GLY A 340 -22.68 -48.39 -16.88
C GLY A 340 -21.41 -48.55 -17.72
N VAL A 341 -21.39 -48.04 -18.97
CA VAL A 341 -20.24 -48.12 -19.89
C VAL A 341 -18.95 -47.48 -19.35
N ILE A 342 -19.08 -46.56 -18.39
CA ILE A 342 -18.01 -46.14 -17.48
C ILE A 342 -18.50 -46.36 -16.04
N PRO A 343 -17.83 -47.22 -15.24
CA PRO A 343 -18.12 -47.40 -13.82
C PRO A 343 -18.13 -46.06 -13.06
N ARG A 344 -19.10 -45.86 -12.16
CA ARG A 344 -19.27 -44.59 -11.40
C ARG A 344 -18.00 -44.13 -10.69
N GLN A 345 -17.20 -45.07 -10.19
CA GLN A 345 -15.93 -44.78 -9.52
C GLN A 345 -14.86 -44.10 -10.40
N TYR A 346 -14.93 -44.25 -11.73
CA TYR A 346 -13.95 -43.66 -12.66
C TYR A 346 -14.41 -42.32 -13.26
N ARG A 347 -15.68 -41.93 -13.12
CA ARG A 347 -16.20 -40.69 -13.70
C ARG A 347 -15.59 -39.43 -13.07
N PRO A 348 -15.41 -39.34 -11.73
CA PRO A 348 -14.67 -38.23 -11.12
C PRO A 348 -13.21 -38.15 -11.60
N ALA A 349 -12.63 -39.28 -12.03
CA ALA A 349 -11.27 -39.29 -12.57
C ALA A 349 -11.19 -38.55 -13.91
N VAL A 350 -12.21 -38.71 -14.76
CA VAL A 350 -12.33 -38.00 -16.05
C VAL A 350 -12.38 -36.49 -15.79
N GLU A 351 -13.23 -36.05 -14.85
CA GLU A 351 -13.32 -34.65 -14.42
C GLU A 351 -11.97 -34.12 -13.91
N LYS A 352 -11.31 -34.83 -12.98
CA LYS A 352 -9.96 -34.47 -12.50
C LYS A 352 -8.95 -34.37 -13.64
N GLY A 353 -9.10 -35.19 -14.68
CA GLY A 353 -8.27 -35.18 -15.88
C GLY A 353 -8.47 -33.93 -16.72
N ILE A 354 -9.73 -33.53 -16.91
CA ILE A 354 -10.13 -32.31 -17.61
C ILE A 354 -9.65 -31.08 -16.83
N VAL A 355 -10.01 -30.96 -15.54
CA VAL A 355 -9.61 -29.82 -14.69
C VAL A 355 -8.09 -29.68 -14.61
N GLY A 356 -7.36 -30.80 -14.51
CA GLY A 356 -5.90 -30.79 -14.56
C GLY A 356 -5.33 -30.30 -15.89
N ALA A 357 -5.98 -30.63 -17.01
CA ALA A 357 -5.58 -30.18 -18.33
C ALA A 357 -5.96 -28.72 -18.60
N MET A 358 -7.08 -28.25 -18.06
CA MET A 358 -7.54 -26.86 -18.17
C MET A 358 -6.57 -25.86 -17.54
N LYS A 359 -5.72 -26.27 -16.59
CA LYS A 359 -4.69 -25.39 -16.01
C LYS A 359 -3.69 -24.89 -17.05
N LYS A 360 -3.47 -25.66 -18.12
CA LYS A 360 -2.60 -25.28 -19.24
C LYS A 360 -3.36 -25.47 -20.55
N GLY A 361 -3.95 -24.38 -21.03
CA GLY A 361 -4.73 -24.32 -22.25
C GLY A 361 -3.95 -24.75 -23.50
N VAL A 362 -4.68 -24.91 -24.59
CA VAL A 362 -4.17 -25.48 -25.84
C VAL A 362 -3.63 -24.41 -26.79
N LEU A 363 -3.98 -23.14 -26.58
CA LEU A 363 -3.64 -22.05 -27.48
C LEU A 363 -2.29 -21.41 -27.11
N ALA A 364 -2.20 -20.81 -25.93
CA ALA A 364 -0.99 -20.16 -25.42
C ALA A 364 -0.53 -20.73 -24.07
N GLY A 365 -1.25 -21.72 -23.53
CA GLY A 365 -0.91 -22.37 -22.28
C GLY A 365 -1.50 -21.70 -21.05
N TYR A 366 -2.44 -20.78 -21.21
CA TYR A 366 -3.14 -20.12 -20.10
C TYR A 366 -4.31 -20.96 -19.59
N PRO A 367 -4.76 -20.75 -18.33
CA PRO A 367 -5.89 -21.49 -17.80
C PRO A 367 -7.15 -21.31 -18.65
N THR A 368 -7.79 -22.42 -19.03
CA THR A 368 -9.06 -22.42 -19.75
C THR A 368 -10.24 -22.27 -18.77
N ILE A 369 -11.17 -21.37 -19.06
CA ILE A 369 -12.37 -21.07 -18.23
C ILE A 369 -13.64 -20.96 -19.08
N ASP A 370 -14.78 -20.76 -18.41
CA ASP A 370 -16.09 -20.50 -19.02
C ASP A 370 -16.50 -21.57 -20.04
N MET A 371 -16.50 -22.82 -19.58
CA MET A 371 -16.86 -23.95 -20.43
C MET A 371 -17.49 -25.09 -19.65
N LYS A 372 -18.21 -25.93 -20.39
CA LYS A 372 -18.86 -27.12 -19.87
C LYS A 372 -18.36 -28.35 -20.57
N ALA A 373 -18.06 -29.38 -19.79
CA ALA A 373 -17.65 -30.69 -20.29
C ALA A 373 -18.68 -31.74 -19.88
N THR A 374 -19.36 -32.33 -20.86
CA THR A 374 -20.31 -33.41 -20.65
C THR A 374 -19.69 -34.74 -21.04
N VAL A 375 -19.53 -35.67 -20.10
CA VAL A 375 -19.17 -37.05 -20.42
C VAL A 375 -20.44 -37.84 -20.71
N TYR A 376 -20.57 -38.37 -21.93
CA TYR A 376 -21.82 -39.01 -22.38
C TYR A 376 -21.66 -40.46 -22.81
N ASP A 377 -20.44 -40.90 -23.17
CA ASP A 377 -20.16 -42.28 -23.55
C ASP A 377 -18.70 -42.67 -23.23
N GLY A 378 -18.35 -43.94 -23.39
CA GLY A 378 -16.99 -44.45 -23.25
C GLY A 378 -16.95 -45.97 -23.14
N SER A 379 -15.81 -46.50 -22.71
CA SER A 379 -15.70 -47.93 -22.41
C SER A 379 -14.63 -48.19 -21.36
N TYR A 380 -14.72 -49.35 -20.72
CA TYR A 380 -13.72 -49.82 -19.76
C TYR A 380 -13.30 -51.26 -20.05
N HIS A 381 -12.13 -51.64 -19.54
CA HIS A 381 -11.65 -53.02 -19.52
C HIS A 381 -11.63 -53.52 -18.08
N PRO A 382 -12.19 -54.69 -17.75
CA PRO A 382 -12.33 -55.15 -16.36
C PRO A 382 -11.01 -55.20 -15.56
N VAL A 383 -9.90 -55.51 -16.23
CA VAL A 383 -8.59 -55.71 -15.60
C VAL A 383 -7.68 -54.50 -15.74
N ASP A 384 -7.72 -53.84 -16.90
CA ASP A 384 -6.76 -52.80 -17.28
C ASP A 384 -7.26 -51.38 -17.01
N SER A 385 -8.55 -51.21 -16.69
CA SER A 385 -9.07 -49.89 -16.32
C SER A 385 -8.70 -49.51 -14.90
N SER A 386 -8.29 -48.24 -14.75
CA SER A 386 -7.92 -47.62 -13.48
C SER A 386 -8.32 -46.14 -13.46
N GLU A 387 -8.43 -45.56 -12.26
CA GLU A 387 -8.71 -44.13 -12.07
C GLU A 387 -7.69 -43.27 -12.87
N MET A 388 -6.40 -43.63 -12.78
CA MET A 388 -5.35 -42.92 -13.50
C MET A 388 -5.53 -42.99 -15.03
N ALA A 389 -5.93 -44.14 -15.57
CA ALA A 389 -6.15 -44.29 -17.01
C ALA A 389 -7.31 -43.41 -17.51
N PHE A 390 -8.41 -43.31 -16.75
CA PHE A 390 -9.53 -42.42 -17.07
C PHE A 390 -9.19 -40.94 -16.87
N LYS A 391 -8.34 -40.61 -15.90
CA LYS A 391 -7.79 -39.25 -15.75
C LYS A 391 -6.97 -38.83 -16.97
N VAL A 392 -6.12 -39.71 -17.48
CA VAL A 392 -5.34 -39.44 -18.70
C VAL A 392 -6.26 -39.37 -19.93
N ALA A 393 -7.24 -40.26 -20.05
CA ALA A 393 -8.22 -40.23 -21.14
C ALA A 393 -9.01 -38.91 -21.18
N GLY A 394 -9.50 -38.42 -20.02
CA GLY A 394 -10.17 -37.13 -19.92
C GLY A 394 -9.26 -35.95 -20.29
N SER A 395 -7.99 -35.98 -19.87
CA SER A 395 -6.99 -34.96 -20.25
C SER A 395 -6.74 -34.93 -21.75
N LEU A 396 -6.61 -36.10 -22.40
CA LEU A 396 -6.43 -36.21 -23.84
C LEU A 396 -7.67 -35.77 -24.62
N ALA A 397 -8.86 -36.17 -24.18
CA ALA A 397 -10.13 -35.75 -24.76
C ALA A 397 -10.25 -34.21 -24.72
N PHE A 398 -10.00 -33.60 -23.56
CA PHE A 398 -10.03 -32.15 -23.40
C PHE A 398 -9.06 -31.46 -24.37
N LYS A 399 -7.78 -31.84 -24.39
CA LYS A 399 -6.78 -31.19 -25.25
C LYS A 399 -7.14 -31.28 -26.73
N LYS A 400 -7.61 -32.45 -27.17
CA LYS A 400 -8.05 -32.66 -28.55
C LYS A 400 -9.31 -31.86 -28.88
N GLY A 401 -10.29 -31.85 -27.98
CA GLY A 401 -11.55 -31.14 -28.15
C GLY A 401 -11.37 -29.62 -28.14
N ALA A 402 -10.69 -29.09 -27.13
CA ALA A 402 -10.44 -27.66 -26.99
C ALA A 402 -9.71 -27.09 -28.23
N ALA A 403 -8.76 -27.83 -28.81
CA ALA A 403 -8.08 -27.41 -30.04
C ALA A 403 -9.00 -27.34 -31.27
N GLN A 404 -10.07 -28.15 -31.30
CA GLN A 404 -11.08 -28.16 -32.37
C GLN A 404 -12.24 -27.19 -32.12
N ALA A 405 -12.34 -26.65 -30.90
CA ALA A 405 -13.46 -25.85 -30.42
C ALA A 405 -13.29 -24.33 -30.64
N GLU A 406 -12.42 -23.94 -31.56
CA GLU A 406 -12.04 -22.54 -31.85
C GLU A 406 -11.60 -21.80 -30.56
N PRO A 407 -10.46 -22.21 -29.96
CA PRO A 407 -10.00 -21.62 -28.71
C PRO A 407 -9.59 -20.17 -28.92
N VAL A 408 -9.87 -19.31 -27.95
CA VAL A 408 -9.53 -17.88 -27.96
C VAL A 408 -8.98 -17.41 -26.62
N LEU A 409 -8.15 -16.37 -26.69
CA LEU A 409 -7.63 -15.69 -25.50
C LEU A 409 -8.64 -14.72 -24.91
N LEU A 410 -8.61 -14.63 -23.59
CA LEU A 410 -9.32 -13.70 -22.75
C LEU A 410 -8.32 -12.85 -22.01
N GLU A 411 -8.51 -11.54 -22.08
CA GLU A 411 -7.74 -10.57 -21.31
C GLU A 411 -8.58 -10.03 -20.14
N PRO A 412 -7.95 -9.70 -19.01
CA PRO A 412 -8.63 -9.03 -17.90
C PRO A 412 -8.99 -7.59 -18.28
N ILE A 413 -10.24 -7.21 -17.99
CA ILE A 413 -10.77 -5.86 -18.15
C ILE A 413 -10.97 -5.27 -16.76
N MET A 414 -10.29 -4.15 -16.49
CA MET A 414 -10.33 -3.46 -15.21
C MET A 414 -11.43 -2.40 -15.23
N ASP A 415 -12.21 -2.33 -14.16
CA ASP A 415 -13.03 -1.17 -13.85
C ASP A 415 -12.13 -0.13 -13.17
N ILE A 416 -12.01 1.05 -13.76
CA ILE A 416 -11.19 2.15 -13.24
C ILE A 416 -12.03 3.40 -13.01
N GLU A 417 -11.63 4.18 -12.02
CA GLU A 417 -12.15 5.52 -11.76
C GLU A 417 -10.98 6.50 -11.66
N VAL A 418 -11.00 7.55 -12.48
CA VAL A 418 -9.95 8.57 -12.50
C VAL A 418 -10.53 9.89 -12.04
N ILE A 419 -9.99 10.46 -10.96
CA ILE A 419 -10.43 11.75 -10.41
C ILE A 419 -9.49 12.85 -10.89
N VAL A 420 -10.00 13.78 -11.69
CA VAL A 420 -9.20 14.86 -12.29
C VAL A 420 -9.87 16.23 -12.20
N PRO A 421 -9.09 17.32 -12.20
CA PRO A 421 -9.64 18.66 -12.42
C PRO A 421 -10.35 18.74 -13.77
N LYS A 422 -11.41 19.55 -13.86
CA LYS A 422 -12.26 19.67 -15.06
C LYS A 422 -11.48 20.03 -16.33
N GLU A 423 -10.42 20.83 -16.18
CA GLU A 423 -9.56 21.30 -17.26
C GLU A 423 -8.84 20.16 -18.01
N TYR A 424 -8.52 19.06 -17.32
CA TYR A 424 -7.81 17.92 -17.90
C TYR A 424 -8.73 16.79 -18.38
N MET A 425 -10.05 16.95 -18.26
CA MET A 425 -11.01 15.88 -18.54
C MET A 425 -10.93 15.39 -20.00
N GLY A 426 -10.79 16.32 -20.95
CA GLY A 426 -10.70 15.98 -22.38
C GLY A 426 -9.47 15.12 -22.71
N ASP A 427 -8.31 15.50 -22.19
CA ASP A 427 -7.06 14.78 -22.42
C ASP A 427 -7.09 13.36 -21.83
N ILE A 428 -7.63 13.22 -20.62
CA ILE A 428 -7.75 11.92 -19.95
C ILE A 428 -8.73 11.00 -20.66
N ILE A 429 -9.86 11.52 -21.15
CA ILE A 429 -10.78 10.72 -21.98
C ILE A 429 -10.10 10.30 -23.29
N GLY A 430 -9.31 11.19 -23.89
CA GLY A 430 -8.50 10.89 -25.07
C GLY A 430 -7.52 9.75 -24.82
N ASP A 431 -6.76 9.81 -23.73
CA ASP A 431 -5.81 8.78 -23.32
C ASP A 431 -6.51 7.43 -23.08
N LEU A 432 -7.59 7.41 -22.30
CA LEU A 432 -8.36 6.19 -22.02
C LEU A 432 -8.90 5.55 -23.30
N ASN A 433 -9.44 6.34 -24.23
CA ASN A 433 -9.93 5.81 -25.52
C ASN A 433 -8.79 5.25 -26.36
N SER A 434 -7.62 5.89 -26.36
CA SER A 434 -6.43 5.38 -27.07
C SER A 434 -5.96 4.01 -26.54
N LYS A 435 -6.17 3.79 -25.24
CA LYS A 435 -5.86 2.55 -24.50
C LYS A 435 -6.99 1.50 -24.58
N ARG A 436 -7.82 1.53 -25.63
CA ARG A 436 -8.99 0.63 -25.82
C ARG A 436 -9.99 0.70 -24.66
N GLY A 437 -9.96 1.78 -23.87
CA GLY A 437 -10.86 2.02 -22.78
C GLY A 437 -12.27 2.35 -23.25
N LYS A 438 -13.27 1.88 -22.52
CA LYS A 438 -14.67 2.22 -22.73
C LYS A 438 -15.18 3.03 -21.55
N ILE A 439 -15.51 4.30 -21.81
CA ILE A 439 -16.09 5.16 -20.79
C ILE A 439 -17.49 4.66 -20.42
N MET A 440 -17.74 4.53 -19.11
CA MET A 440 -19.00 4.06 -18.54
C MET A 440 -19.85 5.22 -18.03
N GLY A 441 -19.22 6.31 -17.55
CA GLY A 441 -19.91 7.49 -17.05
C GLY A 441 -18.94 8.51 -16.45
N MET A 442 -19.48 9.69 -16.13
CA MET A 442 -18.78 10.78 -15.45
C MET A 442 -19.65 11.25 -14.29
N GLU A 443 -19.04 11.44 -13.12
CA GLU A 443 -19.70 11.89 -11.90
C GLU A 443 -18.89 13.02 -11.26
N GLU A 444 -19.58 14.03 -10.72
CA GLU A 444 -18.90 15.10 -9.98
C GLU A 444 -18.48 14.59 -8.61
N SER A 445 -17.19 14.71 -8.30
CA SER A 445 -16.64 14.36 -7.00
C SER A 445 -16.96 15.46 -5.97
N SER A 446 -17.07 15.07 -4.70
CA SER A 446 -17.28 15.99 -3.56
C SER A 446 -16.23 17.09 -3.42
N THR A 447 -15.10 16.97 -4.12
CA THR A 447 -13.97 17.92 -4.08
C THR A 447 -13.96 18.94 -5.21
N GLY A 448 -15.05 19.05 -6.00
CA GLY A 448 -15.12 19.93 -7.18
C GLY A 448 -14.34 19.40 -8.40
N LYS A 449 -13.77 18.19 -8.28
CA LYS A 449 -13.15 17.42 -9.36
C LYS A 449 -14.18 16.55 -10.09
N GLN A 450 -13.82 16.01 -11.25
CA GLN A 450 -14.65 15.07 -12.00
C GLN A 450 -14.07 13.66 -11.91
N GLY A 451 -14.92 12.68 -11.64
CA GLY A 451 -14.62 11.25 -11.65
C GLY A 451 -15.04 10.63 -12.99
N ILE A 452 -14.11 10.00 -13.69
CA ILE A 452 -14.35 9.30 -14.96
C ILE A 452 -14.30 7.80 -14.71
N LYS A 453 -15.43 7.10 -14.89
CA LYS A 453 -15.51 5.64 -14.77
C LYS A 453 -15.31 5.00 -16.14
N ALA A 454 -14.40 4.04 -16.25
CA ALA A 454 -14.10 3.36 -17.51
C ALA A 454 -13.76 1.89 -17.33
N LYS A 455 -13.93 1.11 -18.41
CA LYS A 455 -13.45 -0.28 -18.51
C LYS A 455 -12.24 -0.33 -19.43
N VAL A 456 -11.09 -0.77 -18.95
CA VAL A 456 -9.83 -0.76 -19.70
C VAL A 456 -9.14 -2.11 -19.62
N PRO A 457 -8.64 -2.68 -20.73
CA PRO A 457 -7.81 -3.88 -20.65
C PRO A 457 -6.57 -3.65 -19.79
N GLN A 458 -6.29 -4.55 -18.85
CA GLN A 458 -5.18 -4.39 -17.89
C GLN A 458 -3.82 -4.19 -18.59
N ALA A 459 -3.64 -4.83 -19.75
CA ALA A 459 -2.43 -4.72 -20.56
C ALA A 459 -2.09 -3.29 -20.98
N GLU A 460 -3.10 -2.43 -21.17
CA GLU A 460 -2.92 -1.04 -21.58
C GLU A 460 -2.75 -0.09 -20.39
N ILE A 461 -2.99 -0.55 -19.16
CA ILE A 461 -2.81 0.25 -17.93
C ILE A 461 -1.34 0.26 -17.50
N PHE A 462 -0.62 -0.83 -17.76
CA PHE A 462 0.80 -0.95 -17.43
C PHE A 462 1.72 -0.17 -18.39
N LYS A 463 1.19 0.28 -19.52
CA LYS A 463 1.86 1.12 -20.51
C LYS A 463 1.35 2.55 -20.38
#